data_AF-A0A1J5QYW6-F1
#
_entry.id   AF-A0A1J5QYW6-F1
#
_cell.length_a   1.000
_cell.length_b   1.000
_cell.length_c   1.000
_cell.angle_alpha   90.00
_cell.angle_beta   90.00
_cell.angle_gamma   90.00
#
_symmetry.space_group_name_H-M   'P 1'
#
loop_
_entity.id
_entity.type
_entity.pdbx_description
1 polymer ?
#
loop_
_entity_poly.entity_id
_entity_poly.type
_entity_poly.pdbx_seq_one_letter_code
_entity_poly.pdbx_strand_id
1 'polypeptide(L)' 'MTVDLVITNARYLVAVDDSNRILEHATLVIDNGLITAINPVEIPAARESFDASGHLIMPG' A
#
# COMPACT_ATOMS: atom_id res chain seq x y z
N MET A 1 -17.08 -2.04 3.31
CA MET A 1 -16.75 -2.77 2.06
C MET A 1 -15.48 -3.55 2.31
N THR A 2 -15.34 -4.74 1.74
CA THR A 2 -14.12 -5.56 1.86
C THR A 2 -13.34 -5.44 0.56
N VAL A 3 -12.05 -5.09 0.65
CA VAL A 3 -11.13 -4.98 -0.51
C VAL A 3 -10.39 -6.29 -0.75
N ASP A 4 -9.72 -6.41 -1.90
CA ASP A 4 -8.94 -7.61 -2.23
C ASP A 4 -7.68 -7.75 -1.36
N LEU A 5 -6.81 -6.74 -1.35
CA LEU A 5 -5.51 -6.82 -0.68
C LEU A 5 -5.16 -5.52 0.03
N VAL A 6 -4.65 -5.63 1.26
CA VAL A 6 -3.97 -4.55 1.96
C VAL A 6 -2.54 -4.97 2.28
N ILE A 7 -1.59 -4.11 1.95
CA ILE A 7 -0.18 -4.26 2.34
C ILE A 7 0.15 -3.18 3.35
N THR A 8 0.48 -3.54 4.59
CA THR A 8 0.74 -2.60 5.70
C THR A 8 2.22 -2.45 6.00
N ASN A 9 2.57 -1.38 6.72
CA ASN A 9 3.87 -1.19 7.36
C ASN A 9 5.10 -1.27 6.45
N ALA A 10 4.97 -1.03 5.15
CA ALA A 10 6.11 -1.02 4.24
C ALA A 10 7.15 -0.02 4.75
N ARG A 11 8.41 -0.45 4.93
CA ARG A 11 9.45 0.46 5.43
C ARG A 11 9.62 1.64 4.48
N TYR A 12 9.63 1.34 3.17
CA TYR A 12 9.63 2.33 2.11
C TYR A 12 8.65 1.92 1.00
N LEU A 13 7.95 2.90 0.44
CA LEU A 13 7.18 2.77 -0.80
C LEU A 13 7.63 3.84 -1.78
N VAL A 14 8.04 3.42 -2.97
CA VAL A 14 8.41 4.32 -4.08
C VAL A 14 7.17 4.51 -4.95
N ALA A 15 6.58 5.71 -4.95
CA ALA A 15 5.31 5.94 -5.62
C ALA A 15 5.43 6.08 -7.14
N VAL A 16 6.61 6.48 -7.64
CA VAL A 16 6.88 6.78 -9.07
C VAL A 16 5.80 7.71 -9.66
N ASP A 17 5.45 8.74 -8.88
CA ASP A 17 4.57 9.82 -9.32
C ASP A 17 5.37 11.05 -9.77
N ASP A 18 4.68 12.06 -10.29
CA ASP A 18 5.28 13.30 -10.79
C ASP A 18 6.11 14.05 -9.73
N SER A 19 5.93 13.71 -8.45
CA SER A 19 6.65 14.30 -7.32
C SER A 19 7.79 13.42 -6.80
N ASN A 20 8.04 12.25 -7.42
CA ASN A 20 9.07 11.28 -7.03
C ASN A 20 9.02 10.91 -5.54
N ARG A 21 7.81 10.75 -4.98
CA ARG A 21 7.67 10.53 -3.53
C ARG A 21 8.21 9.16 -3.10
N ILE A 22 8.96 9.18 -2.00
CA ILE A 22 9.29 8.01 -1.19
C ILE A 22 8.52 8.15 0.12
N LEU A 23 7.63 7.19 0.40
CA LEU A 23 6.79 7.18 1.59
C LEU A 23 7.35 6.19 2.59
N GLU A 24 7.49 6.61 3.85
CA GLU A 24 7.94 5.74 4.94
C GLU A 24 6.75 5.15 5.70
N HIS A 25 6.90 3.91 6.19
CA HIS A 25 5.88 3.20 6.97
C HIS A 25 4.51 3.16 6.26
N ALA A 26 4.55 2.95 4.94
CA ALA A 26 3.40 3.14 4.08
C ALA A 26 2.45 1.94 4.09
N THR A 27 1.18 2.21 3.83
CA THR A 27 0.14 1.20 3.60
C THR A 27 -0.43 1.38 2.20
N LEU A 28 -0.61 0.26 1.49
CA LEU A 28 -1.18 0.21 0.15
C LEU A 28 -2.49 -0.57 0.18
N VAL A 29 -3.52 -0.05 -0.48
CA VAL A 29 -4.82 -0.73 -0.66
C VAL A 29 -5.01 -1.04 -2.13
N ILE A 30 -5.30 -2.31 -2.42
CA ILE A 30 -5.55 -2.81 -3.77
C ILE A 30 -6.94 -3.44 -3.81
N ASP A 31 -7.71 -3.05 -4.82
CA ASP A 31 -9.02 -3.63 -5.11
C ASP A 31 -9.23 -3.74 -6.61
N ASN A 32 -9.72 -4.88 -7.08
CA ASN A 32 -9.94 -5.19 -8.49
C ASN A 32 -8.72 -4.93 -9.38
N GLY A 33 -7.52 -5.26 -8.88
CA GLY A 33 -6.25 -5.10 -9.59
C GLY A 33 -5.74 -3.65 -9.69
N LEU A 34 -6.38 -2.69 -9.00
CA LEU A 34 -6.00 -1.29 -8.98
C LEU A 34 -5.57 -0.85 -7.59
N ILE A 35 -4.57 0.03 -7.50
CA ILE A 35 -4.25 0.74 -6.27
C ILE A 35 -5.37 1.76 -6.03
N THR A 36 -6.17 1.56 -5.00
CA THR A 36 -7.30 2.46 -4.67
C THR A 36 -6.92 3.49 -3.62
N ALA A 37 -5.92 3.21 -2.78
CA ALA A 37 -5.39 4.17 -1.83
C ALA A 37 -3.93 3.87 -1.46
N ILE A 38 -3.22 4.93 -1.09
CA ILE A 38 -1.92 4.89 -0.42
C ILE A 38 -2.06 5.71 0.86
N ASN A 39 -1.69 5.12 1.99
CA ASN A 39 -1.88 5.68 3.34
C ASN A 39 -3.33 6.12 3.61
N PRO A 40 -4.30 5.20 3.57
CA PRO A 40 -5.68 5.54 3.88
C PRO A 40 -5.82 6.00 5.34
N VAL A 41 -6.81 6.86 5.60
CA VAL A 41 -7.12 7.33 6.97
C VAL A 41 -7.54 6.18 7.88
N GLU A 42 -8.30 5.23 7.33
CA GLU A 42 -8.69 3.98 7.99
C GLU A 42 -8.35 2.80 7.08
N ILE A 43 -7.78 1.74 7.66
CA ILE A 43 -7.46 0.53 6.91
C ILE A 43 -8.75 -0.28 6.71
N PRO A 44 -9.18 -0.52 5.47
CA PRO A 44 -10.39 -1.30 5.22
C PRO A 44 -10.17 -2.78 5.56
N ALA A 45 -11.27 -3.50 5.82
CA ALA A 45 -11.22 -4.96 5.87
C ALA A 45 -10.80 -5.51 4.50
N ALA A 46 -9.90 -6.49 4.49
CA ALA A 46 -9.33 -7.06 3.27
C ALA A 46 -9.52 -8.58 3.22
N ARG A 47 -9.62 -9.15 2.01
CA ARG A 47 -9.59 -10.60 1.82
C ARG A 47 -8.21 -11.15 2.14
N GLU A 48 -7.17 -10.42 1.76
CA GLU A 48 -5.78 -10.71 2.06
C GLU A 48 -5.07 -9.52 2.70
N SER A 49 -4.16 -9.82 3.62
CA SER A 49 -3.34 -8.81 4.30
C SER A 49 -1.90 -9.27 4.36
N PHE A 50 -0.97 -8.37 4.08
CA PHE A 50 0.47 -8.62 4.16
C PHE A 50 1.15 -7.54 4.98
N ASP A 51 1.93 -7.94 5.99
CA ASP A 51 2.78 -7.04 6.76
C ASP A 51 4.15 -6.90 6.08
N ALA A 52 4.39 -5.75 5.45
CA ALA A 52 5.61 -5.41 4.75
C ALA A 52 6.65 -4.71 5.66
N SER A 53 6.55 -4.87 6.98
CA SER A 53 7.56 -4.37 7.92
C SER A 53 8.98 -4.75 7.48
N GLY A 54 9.85 -3.75 7.35
CA GLY A 54 11.25 -3.93 6.91
C GLY A 54 11.44 -4.08 5.39
N HIS A 55 10.37 -4.06 4.59
CA HIS A 55 10.44 -4.26 3.14
C HIS A 55 10.29 -2.93 2.36
N LEU A 56 10.88 -2.92 1.17
CA LEU A 56 10.68 -1.91 0.14
C LEU A 56 9.57 -2.38 -0.82
N ILE A 57 8.60 -1.51 -1.10
CA ILE A 57 7.63 -1.67 -2.18
C ILE A 57 7.98 -0.70 -3.30
N MET A 58 8.01 -1.21 -4.52
CA MET A 58 8.22 -0.44 -5.73
C MET A 58 7.36 -1.01 -6.87
N PRO A 59 6.97 -0.19 -7.85
CA PRO A 59 6.40 -0.70 -9.09
C PRO A 59 7.32 -1.76 -9.70
N GLY A 60 6.71 -2.85 -10.19
CA GLY A 60 7.40 -3.94 -10.88
C GLY A 60 7.88 -3.58 -12.27
#